data_AF-A0A239NLR8-F1
#
_entry.id   AF-A0A239NLR8-F1
#
_cell.length_a   1.000
_cell.length_b   1.000
_cell.length_c   1.000
_cell.angle_alpha   90.00
_cell.angle_beta   90.00
_cell.angle_gamma   90.00
#
_symmetry.space_group_name_H-M   'P 1'
#
loop_
_entity.id
_entity.type
_entity.pdbx_description
1 polymer ?
#
loop_
_entity_poly.entity_id
_entity_poly.type
_entity_poly.pdbx_seq_one_letter_code
_entity_poly.pdbx_strand_id
1 'polypeptide(L)'
;MSAHVPPIEVAGWKVLEPLAVVAAYCRDQATTLRRYDGLAGVQETLTPEVVRASWLLNSRISYAQQRWLLDRSPGAPWHDVAAGTQLRDADPEVAGGDYDKAERLYAHFYRDRPRGIDHAKISKCLHLTRPGLFPILDRRMLQLYHQPARTAARDLEDVRRDKRPVRRAYWAAIRRDLLQAEDALAALRAALRDTGDGGELSDVRLLDILAWSVARY
;
A
#
# COMPACT_ATOMS: atom_id res chain seq x y z
N MET A 1 19.66 -22.24 12.42
CA MET A 1 20.37 -20.95 12.18
C MET A 1 19.31 -19.97 11.74
N SER A 2 19.08 -18.86 12.46
CA SER A 2 18.12 -17.86 11.99
C SER A 2 18.58 -17.35 10.62
N ALA A 3 17.69 -17.40 9.63
CA ALA A 3 17.99 -16.91 8.29
C ALA A 3 18.43 -15.44 8.37
N HIS A 4 19.58 -15.11 7.76
CA HIS A 4 20.03 -13.73 7.68
C HIS A 4 19.12 -12.95 6.73
N VAL A 5 18.46 -11.92 7.24
CA VAL A 5 17.66 -11.01 6.42
C VAL A 5 18.52 -9.78 6.09
N PRO A 6 18.85 -9.53 4.81
CA PRO A 6 19.68 -8.40 4.44
C PRO A 6 18.91 -7.08 4.69
N PRO A 7 19.63 -5.94 4.85
CA PRO A 7 18.99 -4.65 5.00
C PRO A 7 18.08 -4.28 3.82
N ILE A 8 16.97 -3.59 4.11
CA ILE A 8 16.01 -3.12 3.11
C ILE A 8 16.07 -1.60 3.03
N GLU A 9 16.15 -1.06 1.80
CA GLU A 9 16.05 0.38 1.57
C GLU A 9 14.59 0.78 1.34
N VAL A 10 14.17 1.88 1.98
CA VAL A 10 12.82 2.44 1.89
C VAL A 10 12.92 3.94 1.72
N ALA A 11 12.50 4.45 0.56
CA ALA A 11 12.58 5.86 0.18
C ALA A 11 13.98 6.47 0.36
N GLY A 12 15.04 5.70 0.07
CA GLY A 12 16.43 6.13 0.26
C GLY A 12 17.00 5.90 1.67
N TRP A 13 16.23 5.34 2.59
CA TRP A 13 16.65 5.07 3.97
C TRP A 13 16.84 3.58 4.21
N LYS A 14 18.00 3.21 4.75
CA LYS A 14 18.33 1.81 5.03
C LYS A 14 17.79 1.36 6.38
N VAL A 15 16.95 0.32 6.37
CA VAL A 15 16.56 -0.44 7.57
C VAL A 15 17.53 -1.59 7.75
N LEU A 16 18.39 -1.50 8.77
CA LEU A 16 19.47 -2.47 8.99
C LEU A 16 18.96 -3.82 9.52
N GLU A 17 17.93 -3.79 10.38
CA GLU A 17 17.39 -4.96 11.09
C GLU A 17 15.90 -5.15 10.77
N PRO A 18 15.53 -5.44 9.50
CA PRO A 18 14.12 -5.47 9.08
C PRO A 18 13.30 -6.54 9.81
N LEU A 19 13.90 -7.70 10.11
CA LEU A 19 13.23 -8.74 10.90
C LEU A 19 12.87 -8.26 12.30
N ALA A 20 13.79 -7.58 12.98
CA ALA A 20 13.53 -7.04 14.31
C ALA A 20 12.43 -5.99 14.30
N VAL A 21 12.41 -5.11 13.30
CA VAL A 21 11.38 -4.07 13.12
C VAL A 21 10.00 -4.70 12.93
N VAL A 22 9.87 -5.66 12.00
CA VAL A 22 8.57 -6.29 11.73
C VAL A 22 8.13 -7.18 12.89
N ALA A 23 9.04 -7.95 13.51
CA ALA A 23 8.71 -8.74 14.68
C ALA A 23 8.25 -7.89 15.87
N ALA A 24 8.87 -6.72 16.09
CA ALA A 24 8.41 -5.75 17.09
C ALA A 24 7.02 -5.22 16.76
N TYR A 25 6.78 -4.84 15.49
CA TYR A 25 5.45 -4.44 15.03
C TYR A 25 4.41 -5.54 15.31
N CYS A 26 4.72 -6.79 15.01
CA CYS A 26 3.79 -7.90 15.21
C CYS A 26 3.40 -8.09 16.69
N ARG A 27 4.36 -7.97 17.60
CA ARG A 27 4.10 -8.04 19.04
C ARG A 27 3.30 -6.84 19.54
N ASP A 28 3.73 -5.63 19.18
CA ASP A 28 3.19 -4.39 19.74
C ASP A 28 1.84 -4.01 19.13
N GLN A 29 1.55 -4.47 17.90
CA GLN A 29 0.36 -4.14 17.12
C GLN A 29 -0.52 -5.37 16.84
N ALA A 30 -0.53 -6.35 17.74
CA ALA A 30 -1.26 -7.61 17.58
C ALA A 30 -2.77 -7.43 17.27
N THR A 31 -3.41 -6.37 17.78
CA THR A 31 -4.81 -6.06 17.44
C THR A 31 -4.97 -5.60 16.00
N THR A 32 -4.04 -4.79 15.50
CA THR A 32 -4.02 -4.33 14.10
C THR A 32 -3.76 -5.51 13.18
N LEU A 33 -2.78 -6.37 13.51
CA LEU A 33 -2.54 -7.60 12.75
C LEU A 33 -3.79 -8.47 12.62
N ARG A 34 -4.46 -8.78 13.73
CA ARG A 34 -5.63 -9.69 13.68
C ARG A 34 -6.82 -9.08 12.95
N ARG A 35 -7.10 -7.80 13.14
CA ARG A 35 -8.38 -7.19 12.73
C ARG A 35 -8.30 -6.34 11.47
N TYR A 36 -7.12 -5.80 11.15
CA TYR A 36 -6.88 -5.10 9.89
C TYR A 36 -6.20 -6.05 8.91
N ASP A 37 -5.00 -6.52 9.23
CA ASP A 37 -4.23 -7.35 8.30
C ASP A 37 -4.90 -8.72 8.07
N GLY A 38 -5.52 -9.30 9.10
CA GLY A 38 -6.30 -10.55 8.98
C GLY A 38 -7.61 -10.43 8.19
N LEU A 39 -8.11 -9.21 7.94
CA LEU A 39 -9.24 -8.96 7.04
C LEU A 39 -8.77 -8.70 5.60
N ALA A 40 -7.48 -8.41 5.41
CA ALA A 40 -6.95 -8.06 4.11
C ALA A 40 -6.99 -9.27 3.17
N GLY A 41 -7.49 -9.05 1.96
CA GLY A 41 -7.65 -10.11 0.97
C GLY A 41 -8.41 -9.61 -0.24
N VAL A 42 -8.58 -10.46 -1.25
CA VAL A 42 -9.25 -10.07 -2.48
C VAL A 42 -10.73 -9.82 -2.23
N GLN A 43 -11.17 -8.59 -2.46
CA GLN A 43 -12.56 -8.19 -2.34
C GLN A 43 -12.99 -7.34 -3.54
N GLU A 44 -14.18 -7.61 -4.05
CA GLU A 44 -14.78 -6.90 -5.19
C GLU A 44 -15.80 -5.84 -4.74
N THR A 45 -15.76 -5.46 -3.47
CA THR A 45 -16.57 -4.37 -2.92
C THR A 45 -16.00 -3.93 -1.57
N LEU A 46 -16.20 -2.67 -1.21
CA LEU A 46 -16.07 -2.20 0.16
C LEU A 46 -17.27 -2.66 0.99
N THR A 47 -17.00 -3.39 2.07
CA THR A 47 -18.00 -3.76 3.07
C THR A 47 -17.93 -2.80 4.27
N PRO A 48 -19.00 -2.72 5.09
CA PRO A 48 -18.93 -1.98 6.36
C PRO A 48 -17.78 -2.43 7.27
N GLU A 49 -17.42 -3.72 7.20
CA GLU A 49 -16.31 -4.28 7.95
C GLU A 49 -14.95 -3.74 7.47
N VAL A 50 -14.70 -3.73 6.15
CA VAL A 50 -13.49 -3.15 5.55
C VAL A 50 -13.32 -1.68 5.95
N VAL A 51 -14.39 -0.89 5.81
CA VAL A 51 -14.33 0.55 6.12
C VAL A 51 -14.03 0.76 7.62
N ARG A 52 -14.62 -0.04 8.51
CA ARG A 52 -14.35 0.04 9.96
C ARG A 52 -12.95 -0.45 10.32
N ALA A 53 -12.45 -1.52 9.70
CA ALA A 53 -11.12 -2.04 9.98
C ALA A 53 -10.04 -0.99 9.72
N SER A 54 -10.22 -0.13 8.71
CA SER A 54 -9.30 0.99 8.42
C SER A 54 -9.07 1.95 9.61
N TRP A 55 -9.97 1.96 10.61
CA TRP A 55 -9.84 2.77 11.84
C TRP A 55 -8.67 2.33 12.71
N LEU A 56 -8.30 1.05 12.65
CA LEU A 56 -7.15 0.49 13.37
C LEU A 56 -5.82 1.07 12.87
N LEU A 57 -5.81 1.56 11.63
CA LEU A 57 -4.72 2.38 11.11
C LEU A 57 -5.04 3.88 11.21
N ASN A 58 -5.68 4.31 12.31
CA ASN A 58 -5.99 5.71 12.61
C ASN A 58 -6.89 6.43 11.57
N SER A 59 -7.69 5.70 10.81
CA SER A 59 -8.69 6.33 9.92
C SER A 59 -9.91 6.76 10.72
N ARG A 60 -10.04 8.04 11.04
CA ARG A 60 -11.27 8.60 11.63
C ARG A 60 -12.34 8.81 10.55
N ILE A 61 -12.98 7.74 10.09
CA ILE A 61 -14.07 7.79 9.10
C ILE A 61 -15.38 8.02 9.84
N SER A 62 -16.08 9.12 9.54
CA SER A 62 -17.41 9.37 10.10
C SER A 62 -18.47 8.49 9.43
N TYR A 63 -19.66 8.38 10.03
CA TYR A 63 -20.78 7.65 9.45
C TYR A 63 -21.13 8.11 8.02
N ALA A 64 -21.19 9.43 7.80
CA ALA A 64 -21.45 9.99 6.47
C ALA A 64 -20.38 9.62 5.44
N GLN A 65 -19.11 9.57 5.86
CA GLN A 65 -18.00 9.16 4.99
C GLN A 65 -18.02 7.67 4.70
N GLN A 66 -18.38 6.84 5.70
CA GLN A 66 -18.59 5.42 5.50
C GLN A 66 -19.71 5.17 4.49
N ARG A 67 -20.87 5.81 4.68
CA ARG A 67 -22.00 5.67 3.75
C ARG A 67 -21.58 6.04 2.32
N TRP A 68 -20.88 7.16 2.15
CA TRP A 68 -20.38 7.57 0.84
C TRP A 68 -19.46 6.54 0.17
N LEU A 69 -18.53 5.93 0.92
CA LEU A 69 -17.66 4.87 0.40
C LEU A 69 -18.44 3.63 -0.02
N LEU A 70 -19.43 3.23 0.79
CA LEU A 70 -20.27 2.05 0.53
C LEU A 70 -21.19 2.27 -0.68
N ASP A 71 -21.85 3.43 -0.77
CA ASP A 71 -22.75 3.77 -1.88
C ASP A 71 -22.01 3.79 -3.23
N ARG A 72 -20.72 4.15 -3.21
CA ARG A 72 -19.89 4.28 -4.42
C ARG A 72 -19.24 2.95 -4.83
N SER A 73 -19.14 2.00 -3.90
CA SER A 73 -18.47 0.73 -4.12
C SER A 73 -19.03 -0.11 -5.28
N PRO A 74 -20.36 -0.29 -5.44
CA PRO A 74 -20.91 -1.10 -6.52
C PRO A 74 -20.57 -0.60 -7.93
N GLY A 75 -20.33 0.70 -8.09
CA GLY A 75 -19.98 1.30 -9.39
C GLY A 75 -18.48 1.31 -9.70
N ALA A 76 -17.63 0.77 -8.83
CA ALA A 76 -16.18 0.80 -9.04
C ALA A 76 -15.74 -0.30 -10.03
N PRO A 77 -14.66 -0.08 -10.80
CA PRO A 77 -14.16 -1.05 -11.77
C PRO A 77 -13.34 -2.15 -11.08
N TRP A 78 -13.96 -2.93 -10.19
CA TRP A 78 -13.27 -3.96 -9.42
C TRP A 78 -12.71 -5.06 -10.32
N HIS A 79 -13.48 -5.49 -11.32
CA HIS A 79 -13.13 -6.58 -12.24
C HIS A 79 -12.02 -6.22 -13.24
N ASP A 80 -11.72 -4.92 -13.43
CA ASP A 80 -10.59 -4.48 -14.24
C ASP A 80 -9.24 -4.93 -13.62
N VAL A 81 -9.20 -5.08 -12.31
CA VAL A 81 -7.99 -5.41 -11.54
C VAL A 81 -8.08 -6.84 -11.04
N ALA A 82 -7.24 -7.71 -11.60
CA ALA A 82 -7.20 -9.12 -11.24
C ALA A 82 -6.87 -9.32 -9.74
N ALA A 83 -7.44 -10.37 -9.16
CA ALA A 83 -7.33 -10.73 -7.75
C ALA A 83 -5.88 -10.81 -7.24
N GLY A 84 -4.97 -11.37 -8.04
CA GLY A 84 -3.57 -11.60 -7.68
C GLY A 84 -2.60 -10.50 -8.11
N THR A 85 -3.08 -9.38 -8.69
CA THR A 85 -2.20 -8.31 -9.16
C THR A 85 -1.39 -7.75 -7.99
N GLN A 86 -0.06 -7.69 -8.17
CA GLN A 86 0.87 -7.10 -7.21
C GLN A 86 1.40 -5.78 -7.74
N LEU A 87 1.71 -4.83 -6.85
CA LEU A 87 2.26 -3.54 -7.27
C LEU A 87 3.62 -3.67 -7.97
N ARG A 88 4.46 -4.62 -7.54
CA ARG A 88 5.77 -4.88 -8.15
C ARG A 88 5.64 -5.27 -9.63
N ASP A 89 4.58 -5.97 -9.99
CA ASP A 89 4.31 -6.46 -11.36
C ASP A 89 3.51 -5.44 -12.19
N ALA A 90 2.84 -4.49 -11.53
CA ALA A 90 2.07 -3.43 -12.18
C ALA A 90 2.97 -2.33 -12.76
N ASP A 91 3.45 -2.54 -13.98
CA ASP A 91 4.34 -1.61 -14.68
C ASP A 91 3.61 -0.31 -15.12
N PRO A 92 4.04 0.89 -14.65
CA PRO A 92 3.47 2.17 -15.07
C PRO A 92 3.74 2.55 -16.54
N GLU A 93 4.70 1.90 -17.21
CA GLU A 93 5.03 2.15 -18.61
C GLU A 93 4.12 1.41 -19.60
N VAL A 94 3.43 0.36 -19.13
CA VAL A 94 2.50 -0.42 -19.96
C VAL A 94 1.15 0.27 -20.02
N ALA A 95 0.86 0.92 -21.14
CA ALA A 95 -0.42 1.57 -21.39
C ALA A 95 -1.59 0.55 -21.33
N GLY A 96 -2.61 0.87 -20.55
CA GLY A 96 -3.76 -0.01 -20.30
C GLY A 96 -3.47 -1.19 -19.35
N GLY A 97 -2.24 -1.30 -18.84
CA GLY A 97 -1.79 -2.36 -17.95
C GLY A 97 -2.38 -2.27 -16.53
N ASP A 98 -1.92 -3.18 -15.67
CA ASP A 98 -2.42 -3.33 -14.30
C ASP A 98 -2.24 -2.08 -13.44
N TYR A 99 -1.18 -1.30 -13.67
CA TYR A 99 -0.98 -0.02 -13.01
C TYR A 99 -2.09 0.98 -13.36
N ASP A 100 -2.48 1.09 -14.63
CA ASP A 100 -3.57 1.98 -15.07
C ASP A 100 -4.93 1.53 -14.55
N LYS A 101 -5.19 0.22 -14.55
CA LYS A 101 -6.43 -0.36 -13.98
C LYS A 101 -6.53 -0.04 -12.49
N ALA A 102 -5.43 -0.19 -11.75
CA ALA A 102 -5.36 0.17 -10.34
C ALA A 102 -5.58 1.67 -10.12
N GLU A 103 -4.98 2.54 -10.95
CA GLU A 103 -5.19 3.99 -10.90
C GLU A 103 -6.67 4.36 -11.19
N ARG A 104 -7.34 3.69 -12.13
CA ARG A 104 -8.77 3.90 -12.40
C ARG A 104 -9.64 3.52 -11.20
N LEU A 105 -9.38 2.36 -10.60
CA LEU A 105 -10.09 1.92 -9.40
C LEU A 105 -9.89 2.91 -8.24
N TYR A 106 -8.67 3.40 -8.04
CA TYR A 106 -8.41 4.42 -7.03
C TYR A 106 -9.08 5.76 -7.35
N ALA A 107 -8.98 6.21 -8.60
CA ALA A 107 -9.57 7.46 -9.07
C ALA A 107 -11.10 7.46 -8.91
N HIS A 108 -11.76 6.31 -9.04
CA HIS A 108 -13.19 6.16 -8.77
C HIS A 108 -13.55 6.67 -7.37
N PHE A 109 -12.80 6.29 -6.34
CA PHE A 109 -13.02 6.74 -4.95
C PHE A 109 -12.39 8.08 -4.62
N TYR A 110 -11.42 8.55 -5.40
CA TYR A 110 -10.75 9.83 -5.13
C TYR A 110 -11.45 11.02 -5.77
N ARG A 111 -12.04 10.83 -6.97
CA ARG A 111 -12.81 11.85 -7.69
C ARG A 111 -14.13 12.11 -6.96
N ASP A 112 -14.50 13.38 -6.85
CA ASP A 112 -15.75 13.85 -6.22
C ASP A 112 -15.91 13.45 -4.74
N ARG A 113 -14.79 13.14 -4.06
CA ARG A 113 -14.80 12.75 -2.66
C ARG A 113 -15.27 13.92 -1.76
N PRO A 114 -16.06 13.65 -0.71
CA PRO A 114 -16.44 14.67 0.25
C PRO A 114 -15.23 15.14 1.06
N ARG A 115 -15.33 16.34 1.62
CA ARG A 115 -14.30 16.91 2.50
C ARG A 115 -13.97 15.93 3.64
N GLY A 116 -12.67 15.75 3.89
CA GLY A 116 -12.17 14.89 4.96
C GLY A 116 -12.05 13.41 4.60
N ILE A 117 -12.43 13.00 3.38
CA ILE A 117 -11.91 11.77 2.77
C ILE A 117 -10.72 12.18 1.91
N ASP A 118 -9.57 11.55 2.10
CA ASP A 118 -8.36 11.84 1.34
C ASP A 118 -7.53 10.56 1.15
N HIS A 119 -6.34 10.68 0.57
CA HIS A 119 -5.46 9.57 0.21
C HIS A 119 -5.37 8.48 1.30
N ALA A 120 -5.17 8.87 2.56
CA ALA A 120 -5.03 7.96 3.68
C ALA A 120 -6.24 7.01 3.84
N LYS A 121 -7.46 7.53 3.78
CA LYS A 121 -8.68 6.73 4.00
C LYS A 121 -8.96 5.80 2.82
N ILE A 122 -8.82 6.33 1.60
CA ILE A 122 -9.07 5.58 0.38
C ILE A 122 -8.05 4.44 0.23
N SER A 123 -6.76 4.76 0.37
CA SER A 123 -5.69 3.76 0.27
C SER A 123 -5.81 2.66 1.31
N LYS A 124 -6.16 2.98 2.57
CA LYS A 124 -6.36 1.95 3.62
C LYS A 124 -7.53 1.02 3.34
N CYS A 125 -8.62 1.53 2.77
CA CYS A 125 -9.75 0.70 2.36
C CYS A 125 -9.37 -0.18 1.16
N LEU A 126 -8.71 0.39 0.15
CA LEU A 126 -8.31 -0.37 -1.04
C LEU A 126 -7.22 -1.40 -0.73
N HIS A 127 -6.28 -1.10 0.16
CA HIS A 127 -5.28 -2.06 0.66
C HIS A 127 -5.95 -3.29 1.27
N LEU A 128 -7.02 -3.12 2.07
CA LEU A 128 -7.76 -4.28 2.60
C LEU A 128 -8.40 -5.16 1.52
N THR A 129 -8.70 -4.60 0.34
CA THR A 129 -9.30 -5.35 -0.78
C THR A 129 -8.29 -5.97 -1.74
N ARG A 130 -7.06 -5.45 -1.78
CA ARG A 130 -5.93 -5.93 -2.61
C ARG A 130 -4.62 -5.55 -1.92
N PRO A 131 -4.22 -6.27 -0.86
CA PRO A 131 -3.09 -5.87 -0.01
C PRO A 131 -1.76 -5.88 -0.75
N GLY A 132 -1.65 -6.67 -1.81
CA GLY A 132 -0.48 -6.71 -2.69
C GLY A 132 -0.32 -5.53 -3.64
N LEU A 133 -1.39 -4.75 -3.86
CA LEU A 133 -1.45 -3.77 -4.94
C LEU A 133 -1.48 -2.32 -4.46
N PHE A 134 -2.25 -2.01 -3.43
CA PHE A 134 -2.48 -0.62 -3.01
C PHE A 134 -1.63 -0.23 -1.81
N PRO A 135 -0.63 0.67 -1.98
CA PRO A 135 0.11 1.22 -0.84
C PRO A 135 -0.77 2.07 0.04
N ILE A 136 -0.49 2.06 1.33
CA ILE A 136 -1.13 2.94 2.31
C ILE A 136 -0.50 4.33 2.20
N LEU A 137 -1.28 5.33 1.79
CA LEU A 137 -0.83 6.68 1.50
C LEU A 137 -1.29 7.68 2.56
N ASP A 138 -0.84 7.48 3.79
CA ASP A 138 -1.06 8.49 4.84
C ASP A 138 -0.05 9.64 4.76
N ARG A 139 -0.22 10.62 5.65
CA ARG A 139 0.62 11.82 5.67
C ARG A 139 2.11 11.49 5.81
N ARG A 140 2.47 10.50 6.62
CA ARG A 140 3.87 10.14 6.86
C ARG A 140 4.46 9.49 5.61
N MET A 141 3.72 8.56 4.99
CA MET A 141 4.14 7.96 3.72
C MET A 141 4.28 9.00 2.61
N LEU A 142 3.33 9.93 2.49
CA LEU A 142 3.39 11.02 1.50
C LEU A 142 4.57 11.98 1.73
N GLN A 143 4.98 12.19 2.99
CA GLN A 143 6.15 13.00 3.34
C GLN A 143 7.46 12.26 3.04
N LEU A 144 7.57 11.01 3.50
CA LEU A 144 8.75 10.16 3.29
C LEU A 144 9.04 9.99 1.79
N TYR A 145 8.01 9.66 1.00
CA TYR A 145 8.15 9.46 -0.44
C TYR A 145 8.05 10.76 -1.26
N HIS A 146 8.05 11.94 -0.65
CA HIS A 146 7.83 13.17 -1.40
C HIS A 146 8.84 13.39 -2.54
N GLN A 147 10.14 13.21 -2.27
CA GLN A 147 11.17 13.36 -3.32
C GLN A 147 11.23 12.15 -4.26
N PRO A 148 11.26 10.89 -3.78
CA PRO A 148 11.20 9.72 -4.66
C PRO A 148 10.02 9.77 -5.64
N ALA A 149 8.84 10.17 -5.18
CA ALA A 149 7.65 10.29 -6.03
C ALA A 149 7.75 11.42 -7.07
N ARG A 150 8.48 12.51 -6.78
CA ARG A 150 8.73 13.57 -7.78
C ARG A 150 9.70 13.10 -8.85
N THR A 151 10.74 12.38 -8.47
CA THR A 151 11.68 11.77 -9.43
C THR A 151 10.93 10.76 -10.30
N ALA A 152 10.18 9.84 -9.70
CA ALA A 152 9.38 8.87 -10.44
C ALA A 152 8.36 9.52 -11.39
N ALA A 153 7.76 10.65 -11.00
CA ALA A 153 6.88 11.40 -11.88
C ALA A 153 7.59 11.92 -13.13
N ARG A 154 8.79 12.50 -12.97
CA ARG A 154 9.60 13.03 -14.08
C ARG A 154 10.03 11.93 -15.04
N ASP A 155 10.50 10.80 -14.50
CA ASP A 155 10.95 9.67 -15.32
C ASP A 155 9.80 9.11 -16.18
N LEU A 156 8.56 9.22 -15.70
CA LEU A 156 7.36 8.78 -16.41
C LEU A 156 6.78 9.82 -17.37
N GLU A 157 7.25 11.09 -17.37
CA GLU A 157 6.68 12.15 -18.22
C GLU A 157 6.77 11.79 -19.71
N ASP A 158 7.89 11.19 -20.14
CA ASP A 158 8.09 10.82 -21.54
C ASP A 158 7.31 9.58 -21.96
N VAL A 159 7.15 8.62 -21.06
CA VAL A 159 6.49 7.34 -21.36
C VAL A 159 4.96 7.46 -21.29
N ARG A 160 4.43 8.42 -20.50
CA ARG A 160 2.99 8.63 -20.29
C ARG A 160 2.50 9.97 -20.87
N ARG A 161 3.04 10.42 -22.01
CA ARG A 161 2.71 11.70 -22.66
C ARG A 161 1.23 11.84 -23.06
N ASP A 162 0.54 10.72 -23.28
CA ASP A 162 -0.89 10.65 -23.57
C ASP A 162 -1.76 10.92 -22.33
N LYS A 163 -1.15 10.94 -21.14
CA LYS A 163 -1.83 11.11 -19.86
C LYS A 163 -1.59 12.48 -19.27
N ARG A 164 -2.49 12.86 -18.37
CA ARG A 164 -2.33 14.09 -17.60
C ARG A 164 -1.05 13.99 -16.75
N PRO A 165 -0.12 14.96 -16.85
CA PRO A 165 1.09 14.94 -16.05
C PRO A 165 0.74 14.98 -14.55
N VAL A 166 1.37 14.09 -13.80
CA VAL A 166 1.25 14.03 -12.34
C VAL A 166 2.46 14.66 -11.71
N ARG A 167 2.26 15.48 -10.67
CA ARG A 167 3.40 16.11 -9.97
C ARG A 167 4.20 15.11 -9.13
N ARG A 168 3.59 13.99 -8.75
CA ARG A 168 4.15 12.97 -7.85
C ARG A 168 3.55 11.60 -8.18
N ALA A 169 4.40 10.62 -8.50
CA ALA A 169 4.02 9.24 -8.79
C ALA A 169 4.38 8.34 -7.60
N TYR A 170 3.61 8.44 -6.51
CA TYR A 170 3.90 7.74 -5.26
C TYR A 170 3.96 6.22 -5.42
N TRP A 171 3.02 5.63 -6.16
CA TRP A 171 2.99 4.18 -6.37
C TRP A 171 4.17 3.70 -7.20
N ALA A 172 4.58 4.45 -8.23
CA ALA A 172 5.77 4.13 -9.01
C ALA A 172 7.05 4.20 -8.15
N ALA A 173 7.17 5.17 -7.24
CA ALA A 173 8.30 5.23 -6.32
C ALA A 173 8.29 4.06 -5.32
N ILE A 174 7.14 3.73 -4.73
CA ILE A 174 7.01 2.58 -3.82
C ILE A 174 7.28 1.26 -4.57
N ARG A 175 6.82 1.14 -5.82
CA ARG A 175 7.11 0.01 -6.71
C ARG A 175 8.61 -0.19 -6.91
N ARG A 176 9.39 0.88 -7.10
CA ARG A 176 10.85 0.79 -7.25
C ARG A 176 11.50 0.18 -6.01
N ASP A 177 11.10 0.61 -4.82
CA ASP A 177 11.61 0.03 -3.57
C ASP A 177 11.23 -1.46 -3.45
N LEU A 178 10.00 -1.83 -3.83
CA LEU A 178 9.58 -3.24 -3.84
C LEU A 178 10.44 -4.10 -4.78
N LEU A 179 10.76 -3.58 -5.97
CA LEU A 179 11.62 -4.27 -6.93
C LEU A 179 13.07 -4.38 -6.44
N GLN A 180 13.60 -3.30 -5.87
CA GLN A 180 14.97 -3.28 -5.34
C GLN A 180 15.14 -4.18 -4.11
N ALA A 181 14.08 -4.36 -3.32
CA ALA A 181 14.09 -5.15 -2.10
C ALA A 181 13.60 -6.60 -2.29
N GLU A 182 13.40 -7.08 -3.53
CA GLU A 182 12.73 -8.37 -3.79
C GLU A 182 13.35 -9.55 -3.00
N ASP A 183 14.66 -9.76 -3.14
CA ASP A 183 15.35 -10.86 -2.45
C ASP A 183 15.33 -10.67 -0.92
N ALA A 184 15.47 -9.42 -0.47
CA ALA A 184 15.48 -9.09 0.95
C ALA A 184 14.11 -9.31 1.60
N LEU A 185 13.02 -8.96 0.89
CA LEU A 185 11.64 -9.18 1.31
C LEU A 185 11.29 -10.68 1.30
N ALA A 186 11.80 -11.44 0.33
CA ALA A 186 11.67 -12.90 0.31
C ALA A 186 12.35 -13.54 1.53
N ALA A 187 13.59 -13.13 1.84
CA ALA A 187 14.30 -13.60 3.04
C ALA A 187 13.58 -13.19 4.34
N LEU A 188 13.06 -11.96 4.40
CA LEU A 188 12.28 -11.47 5.53
C LEU A 188 11.02 -12.33 5.77
N ARG A 189 10.26 -12.63 4.72
CA ARG A 189 9.07 -13.49 4.83
C ARG A 189 9.42 -14.89 5.32
N ALA A 190 10.47 -15.49 4.79
CA ALA A 190 10.91 -16.81 5.23
C ALA A 190 11.21 -16.80 6.73
N ALA A 191 11.98 -15.81 7.20
CA ALA A 191 12.29 -15.66 8.62
C ALA A 191 11.05 -15.40 9.49
N LEU A 192 10.09 -14.59 9.02
CA LEU A 192 8.84 -14.32 9.75
C LEU A 192 7.97 -15.58 9.89
N ARG A 193 7.89 -16.41 8.85
CA ARG A 193 7.16 -17.69 8.90
C ARG A 193 7.75 -18.65 9.93
N ASP A 194 9.07 -18.69 10.06
CA ASP A 194 9.75 -19.51 11.08
C ASP A 194 9.41 -19.04 12.52
N THR A 195 9.14 -17.75 12.69
CA THR A 195 8.75 -17.17 13.99
C THR A 195 7.24 -17.21 14.28
N GLY A 196 6.41 -17.52 13.29
CA GLY A 196 4.96 -17.69 13.42
C GLY A 196 4.10 -16.42 13.27
N ASP A 197 4.71 -15.23 13.14
CA ASP A 197 3.99 -13.95 13.04
C ASP A 197 4.39 -13.18 11.76
N GLY A 198 3.40 -12.59 11.07
CA GLY A 198 3.64 -11.65 9.96
C GLY A 198 4.01 -12.27 8.60
N GLY A 199 4.17 -13.59 8.50
CA GLY A 199 4.51 -14.29 7.25
C GLY A 199 3.47 -14.22 6.13
N GLU A 200 2.23 -13.83 6.46
CA GLU A 200 1.10 -13.66 5.53
C GLU A 200 0.95 -12.22 5.01
N LEU A 201 1.76 -11.27 5.51
CA LEU A 201 1.70 -9.88 5.06
C LEU A 201 2.19 -9.74 3.62
N SER A 202 1.50 -8.90 2.84
CA SER A 202 1.94 -8.53 1.50
C SER A 202 3.27 -7.76 1.54
N ASP A 203 4.02 -7.73 0.43
CA ASP A 203 5.25 -6.93 0.37
C ASP A 203 4.98 -5.45 0.56
N VAL A 204 3.85 -4.97 0.03
CA VAL A 204 3.38 -3.60 0.23
C VAL A 204 3.18 -3.32 1.73
N ARG A 205 2.60 -4.26 2.49
CA ARG A 205 2.37 -4.09 3.92
C ARG A 205 3.65 -4.18 4.74
N LEU A 206 4.55 -5.09 4.39
CA LEU A 206 5.89 -5.18 4.99
C LEU A 206 6.67 -3.88 4.76
N LEU A 207 6.68 -3.38 3.53
CA LEU A 207 7.34 -2.12 3.20
C LEU A 207 6.72 -0.93 3.93
N ASP A 208 5.39 -0.87 4.12
CA ASP A 208 4.74 0.17 4.92
C ASP A 208 5.21 0.13 6.39
N ILE A 209 5.27 -1.05 7.01
CA ILE A 209 5.78 -1.21 8.38
C ILE A 209 7.23 -0.71 8.48
N LEU A 210 8.08 -1.10 7.52
CA LEU A 210 9.48 -0.67 7.46
C LEU A 210 9.59 0.85 7.23
N ALA A 211 8.77 1.42 6.35
CA ALA A 211 8.69 2.86 6.09
C ALA A 211 8.35 3.66 7.36
N TRP A 212 7.41 3.15 8.15
CA TRP A 212 7.04 3.77 9.43
C TRP A 212 8.17 3.76 10.46
N SER A 213 9.12 2.82 10.36
CA SER A 213 10.29 2.77 11.25
C SER A 213 11.35 3.83 10.94
N VAL A 214 11.40 4.33 9.69
CA VAL A 214 12.37 5.34 9.24
C VAL A 214 11.77 6.74 9.08
N ALA A 215 10.45 6.87 9.03
CA ALA A 215 9.77 8.15 8.97
C ALA A 215 10.00 8.95 10.27
N ARG A 216 10.87 9.97 10.21
CA ARG A 216 11.15 10.88 11.32
C ARG A 216 10.01 11.91 11.51
N TYR A 217 9.79 12.31 12.76
CA TYR A 217 8.81 13.33 13.17
C TYR A 217 9.23 14.74 12.79
#